data_AF-A0A6L6PTJ0-F1
#
_entry.id   AF-A0A6L6PTJ0-F1
#
_cell.length_a   1.000
_cell.length_b   1.000
_cell.length_c   1.000
_cell.angle_alpha   90.00
_cell.angle_beta   90.00
_cell.angle_gamma   90.00
#
_symmetry.space_group_name_H-M   'P 1'
#
loop_
_entity.id
_entity.type
_entity.pdbx_description
1 polymer ?
#
loop_
_entity_poly.entity_id
_entity_poly.type
_entity_poly.pdbx_seq_one_letter_code
_entity_poly.pdbx_strand_id
1 'polypeptide(L)'
;MKLSKLVPAALLLAFANFANATAFVNGGFEDGNANGWTVGGGFRGGVLNSGMSTADFLPGGSLYDAGSSRSGINAAGTVDVNVGAALGSTVYSGNYSYRAEDQTWGGYASVISQKVMNYTDANIFFAWKAVLENGGHTEDESAAIFVSLHDDTTGTQLISRVYNAGAGGGGVDSRFSSIGSIFYTPDWQIEQLAIDAGLAGHDFTLSLLAADCNPTGHFGYAYIDGFGAVIPPVHVPEPQTAALMLLGAGAMLAARRRRNNNS
;
A
#
# COMPACT_ATOMS: atom_id res chain seq x y z
N MET A 1 78.87 -11.33 1.06
CA MET A 1 77.80 -10.54 1.71
C MET A 1 77.13 -9.65 0.68
N LYS A 2 75.86 -9.92 0.36
CA LYS A 2 74.79 -8.96 0.01
C LYS A 2 73.61 -9.76 -0.54
N LEU A 3 72.68 -10.15 0.34
CA LEU A 3 71.34 -10.60 -0.08
C LEU A 3 70.53 -9.36 -0.43
N SER A 4 70.16 -9.22 -1.69
CA SER A 4 69.15 -8.28 -2.16
C SER A 4 67.76 -8.78 -1.73
N LYS A 5 67.10 -8.04 -0.84
CA LYS A 5 65.72 -8.32 -0.43
C LYS A 5 64.77 -7.84 -1.53
N LEU A 6 64.15 -8.78 -2.25
CA LEU A 6 62.93 -8.51 -3.00
C LEU A 6 61.75 -8.51 -2.03
N VAL A 7 61.05 -7.37 -1.95
CA VAL A 7 59.77 -7.23 -1.26
C VAL A 7 58.68 -7.57 -2.29
N PRO A 8 57.77 -8.54 -2.04
CA PRO A 8 56.63 -8.74 -2.91
C PRO A 8 55.55 -7.71 -2.56
N ALA A 9 55.11 -6.93 -3.55
CA ALA A 9 53.96 -6.06 -3.43
C ALA A 9 52.69 -6.93 -3.32
N ALA A 10 52.02 -6.88 -2.17
CA ALA A 10 50.72 -7.50 -1.99
C ALA A 10 49.66 -6.70 -2.76
N LEU A 11 49.07 -7.30 -3.78
CA LEU A 11 47.89 -6.79 -4.47
C LEU A 11 46.69 -6.90 -3.51
N LEU A 12 46.28 -5.78 -2.91
CA LEU A 12 45.00 -5.68 -2.20
C LEU A 12 43.89 -5.63 -3.25
N LEU A 13 43.27 -6.79 -3.52
CA LEU A 13 41.97 -6.87 -4.19
C LEU A 13 40.92 -6.32 -3.22
N ALA A 14 40.59 -5.04 -3.36
CA ALA A 14 39.42 -4.47 -2.73
C ALA A 14 38.17 -5.08 -3.38
N PHE A 15 37.50 -5.97 -2.67
CA PHE A 15 36.14 -6.39 -3.02
C PHE A 15 35.22 -5.20 -2.77
N ALA A 16 34.88 -4.45 -3.82
CA ALA A 16 33.75 -3.55 -3.78
C ALA A 16 32.48 -4.42 -3.68
N ASN A 17 31.83 -4.43 -2.51
CA ASN A 17 30.45 -4.86 -2.41
C ASN A 17 29.62 -3.88 -3.25
N PHE A 18 29.28 -4.25 -4.48
CA PHE A 18 28.17 -3.61 -5.16
C PHE A 18 26.92 -3.95 -4.35
N ALA A 19 26.43 -2.99 -3.57
CA ALA A 19 25.09 -3.08 -3.01
C ALA A 19 24.13 -3.16 -4.19
N ASN A 20 23.38 -4.26 -4.30
CA ASN A 20 22.41 -4.41 -5.38
C ASN A 20 21.23 -3.46 -5.10
N ALA A 21 20.86 -2.66 -6.10
CA ALA A 21 19.64 -1.88 -6.09
C ALA A 21 18.44 -2.82 -5.85
N THR A 22 17.56 -2.44 -4.94
CA THR A 22 16.29 -3.16 -4.72
C THR A 22 15.14 -2.31 -5.21
N ALA A 23 14.17 -2.93 -5.88
CA ALA A 23 12.95 -2.27 -6.32
C ALA A 23 11.81 -2.47 -5.30
N PHE A 24 10.80 -1.59 -5.36
CA PHE A 24 9.54 -1.87 -4.68
C PHE A 24 8.88 -3.07 -5.36
N VAL A 25 8.26 -3.94 -4.57
CA VAL A 25 7.54 -5.12 -5.07
C VAL A 25 6.08 -5.06 -4.64
N ASN A 26 5.17 -5.61 -5.44
CA ASN A 26 3.76 -5.82 -5.06
C ASN A 26 3.59 -6.93 -4.01
N GLY A 27 4.56 -7.01 -3.10
CA GLY A 27 4.72 -8.05 -2.09
C GLY A 27 4.65 -9.47 -2.66
N GLY A 28 4.54 -10.43 -1.75
CA GLY A 28 3.94 -11.73 -2.08
C GLY A 28 2.41 -11.68 -2.11
N PHE A 29 1.79 -10.54 -2.45
CA PHE A 29 0.33 -10.38 -2.38
C PHE A 29 -0.34 -11.38 -3.33
N GLU A 30 0.24 -11.56 -4.51
CA GLU A 30 -0.20 -12.56 -5.50
C GLU A 30 -0.03 -14.01 -5.03
N ASP A 31 0.82 -14.23 -4.02
CA ASP A 31 1.00 -15.51 -3.32
C ASP A 31 0.21 -15.58 -2.00
N GLY A 32 -0.72 -14.64 -1.78
CA GLY A 32 -1.61 -14.61 -0.61
C GLY A 32 -0.93 -14.20 0.70
N ASN A 33 0.21 -13.51 0.66
CA ASN A 33 0.94 -13.08 1.86
C ASN A 33 1.53 -11.68 1.72
N ALA A 34 2.10 -11.11 2.79
CA ALA A 34 2.75 -9.79 2.77
C ALA A 34 4.29 -9.86 2.69
N ASN A 35 4.86 -10.93 2.13
CA ASN A 35 6.32 -11.05 2.04
C ASN A 35 6.93 -9.87 1.29
N GLY A 36 8.10 -9.42 1.74
CA GLY A 36 8.74 -8.20 1.27
C GLY A 36 8.24 -6.92 1.95
N TRP A 37 7.21 -7.02 2.80
CA TRP A 37 6.70 -5.92 3.61
C TRP A 37 6.85 -6.22 5.10
N THR A 38 7.12 -5.19 5.88
CA THR A 38 6.98 -5.21 7.33
C THR A 38 5.56 -4.78 7.66
N VAL A 39 4.82 -5.67 8.32
CA VAL A 39 3.46 -5.39 8.79
C VAL A 39 3.46 -5.23 10.31
N GLY A 40 2.56 -4.39 10.80
CA GLY A 40 2.37 -4.17 12.21
C GLY A 40 0.97 -3.68 12.52
N GLY A 41 0.69 -3.55 13.80
CA GLY A 41 -0.56 -3.01 14.29
C GLY A 41 -0.56 -2.92 15.80
N GLY A 42 -1.62 -2.34 16.34
CA GLY A 42 -1.72 -2.09 17.77
C GLY A 42 -2.94 -1.27 18.15
N PHE A 43 -3.16 -1.13 19.45
CA PHE A 43 -4.27 -0.35 19.97
C PHE A 43 -3.91 1.13 20.02
N ARG A 44 -4.67 1.96 19.30
CA ARG A 44 -4.50 3.42 19.26
C ARG A 44 -5.42 4.19 20.20
N GLY A 45 -6.34 3.52 20.90
CA GLY A 45 -7.35 4.19 21.72
C GLY A 45 -6.72 5.15 22.72
N GLY A 46 -7.22 6.39 22.79
CA GLY A 46 -6.63 7.46 23.59
C GLY A 46 -5.43 8.19 22.96
N VAL A 47 -4.93 7.76 21.79
CA VAL A 47 -3.88 8.45 21.02
C VAL A 47 -4.48 9.29 19.88
N LEU A 48 -4.18 10.59 19.87
CA LEU A 48 -4.63 11.53 18.83
C LEU A 48 -3.84 11.33 17.54
N ASN A 49 -4.43 11.68 16.39
CA ASN A 49 -3.81 11.55 15.07
C ASN A 49 -2.48 12.31 14.98
N SER A 50 -2.39 13.50 15.58
CA SER A 50 -1.19 14.34 15.66
C SER A 50 -0.06 13.72 16.50
N GLY A 51 -0.39 12.76 17.37
CA GLY A 51 0.56 12.02 18.19
C GLY A 51 0.90 10.63 17.65
N MET A 52 0.35 10.22 16.50
CA MET A 52 0.65 8.92 15.89
C MET A 52 1.70 9.05 14.79
N SER A 53 2.55 8.03 14.68
CA SER A 53 3.42 7.81 13.53
C SER A 53 3.35 6.35 13.06
N THR A 54 3.75 6.09 11.82
CA THR A 54 3.84 4.72 11.30
C THR A 54 4.78 3.84 12.12
N ALA A 55 5.85 4.43 12.66
CA ALA A 55 6.85 3.73 13.47
C ALA A 55 6.30 3.21 14.80
N ASP A 56 5.27 3.84 15.38
CA ASP A 56 4.69 3.42 16.65
C ASP A 56 4.02 2.04 16.57
N PHE A 57 3.52 1.68 15.39
CA PHE A 57 2.77 0.44 15.15
C PHE A 57 3.57 -0.62 14.39
N LEU A 58 4.78 -0.31 13.93
CA LEU A 58 5.70 -1.29 13.35
C LEU A 58 6.40 -2.11 14.44
N PRO A 59 6.93 -3.31 14.14
CA PRO A 59 7.67 -4.11 15.12
C PRO A 59 8.74 -3.32 15.88
N GLY A 60 8.62 -3.28 17.21
CA GLY A 60 9.50 -2.50 18.09
C GLY A 60 9.02 -1.10 18.42
N GLY A 61 7.90 -0.65 17.82
CA GLY A 61 7.23 0.61 18.12
C GLY A 61 6.54 0.65 19.49
N SER A 62 6.22 1.85 19.94
CA SER A 62 5.65 2.10 21.28
C SER A 62 4.25 1.55 21.48
N LEU A 63 3.48 1.41 20.40
CA LEU A 63 2.09 0.93 20.37
C LEU A 63 1.95 -0.43 19.68
N TYR A 64 3.06 -1.04 19.23
CA TYR A 64 3.06 -2.29 18.51
C TYR A 64 2.60 -3.46 19.37
N ASP A 65 1.67 -4.24 18.83
CA ASP A 65 1.25 -5.53 19.36
C ASP A 65 1.09 -6.55 18.22
N ALA A 66 1.95 -7.56 18.23
CA ALA A 66 1.96 -8.65 17.25
C ALA A 66 0.62 -9.41 17.17
N GLY A 67 -0.14 -9.46 18.27
CA GLY A 67 -1.45 -10.11 18.34
C GLY A 67 -2.60 -9.27 17.78
N SER A 68 -2.37 -7.98 17.55
CA SER A 68 -3.37 -7.00 17.14
C SER A 68 -3.31 -6.67 15.64
N SER A 69 -2.74 -7.56 14.81
CA SER A 69 -2.77 -7.38 13.36
C SER A 69 -4.18 -7.63 12.82
N ARG A 70 -4.80 -6.58 12.27
CA ARG A 70 -6.18 -6.62 11.70
C ARG A 70 -6.20 -6.50 10.17
N SER A 71 -5.01 -6.43 9.59
CA SER A 71 -4.81 -6.31 8.14
C SER A 71 -4.92 -7.66 7.43
N GLY A 72 -5.01 -7.64 6.10
CA GLY A 72 -5.04 -8.88 5.34
C GLY A 72 -4.93 -8.70 3.84
N ILE A 73 -4.69 -9.82 3.15
CA ILE A 73 -4.72 -9.90 1.69
C ILE A 73 -6.17 -9.92 1.22
N ASN A 74 -6.44 -9.11 0.21
CA ASN A 74 -7.75 -8.93 -0.35
C ASN A 74 -7.76 -9.37 -1.82
N ALA A 75 -8.69 -10.27 -2.17
CA ALA A 75 -8.76 -10.86 -3.51
C ALA A 75 -9.61 -10.01 -4.48
N ALA A 76 -9.29 -10.09 -5.76
CA ALA A 76 -10.06 -9.45 -6.82
C ALA A 76 -11.52 -9.95 -6.82
N GLY A 77 -12.45 -9.02 -7.03
CA GLY A 77 -13.88 -9.29 -6.92
C GLY A 77 -14.45 -9.24 -5.50
N THR A 78 -13.61 -9.02 -4.47
CA THR A 78 -14.11 -8.72 -3.11
C THR A 78 -14.87 -7.40 -3.13
N VAL A 79 -16.14 -7.47 -2.75
CA VAL A 79 -16.98 -6.28 -2.53
C VAL A 79 -16.75 -5.77 -1.12
N ASP A 80 -16.49 -4.47 -1.00
CA ASP A 80 -16.32 -3.84 0.31
C ASP A 80 -17.63 -3.90 1.11
N VAL A 81 -17.55 -4.31 2.38
CA VAL A 81 -18.73 -4.53 3.22
C VAL A 81 -19.42 -3.24 3.66
N ASN A 82 -18.68 -2.14 3.81
CA ASN A 82 -19.23 -0.88 4.33
C ASN A 82 -19.68 0.07 3.21
N VAL A 83 -18.98 0.04 2.07
CA VAL A 83 -19.24 0.93 0.92
C VAL A 83 -19.93 0.19 -0.23
N GLY A 84 -19.80 -1.13 -0.30
CA GLY A 84 -20.39 -1.93 -1.38
C GLY A 84 -19.76 -1.63 -2.74
N ALA A 85 -20.58 -1.75 -3.78
CA ALA A 85 -20.15 -1.50 -5.16
C ALA A 85 -19.71 -0.05 -5.42
N ALA A 86 -20.05 0.91 -4.55
CA ALA A 86 -19.66 2.30 -4.71
C ALA A 86 -18.15 2.53 -4.55
N LEU A 87 -17.44 1.62 -3.87
CA LEU A 87 -15.98 1.67 -3.78
C LEU A 87 -15.31 1.22 -5.09
N GLY A 88 -16.01 0.50 -5.96
CA GLY A 88 -15.42 -0.17 -7.12
C GLY A 88 -14.48 -1.32 -6.72
N SER A 89 -13.51 -1.64 -7.58
CA SER A 89 -12.55 -2.71 -7.30
C SER A 89 -11.66 -2.40 -6.09
N THR A 90 -11.52 -3.40 -5.21
CA THR A 90 -10.62 -3.41 -4.05
C THR A 90 -9.22 -3.93 -4.39
N VAL A 91 -8.98 -4.33 -5.64
CA VAL A 91 -7.66 -4.65 -6.21
C VAL A 91 -7.38 -3.71 -7.37
N TYR A 92 -6.18 -3.15 -7.45
CA TYR A 92 -5.78 -2.23 -8.50
C TYR A 92 -5.15 -2.98 -9.68
N SER A 93 -4.26 -3.92 -9.41
CA SER A 93 -3.59 -4.71 -10.44
C SER A 93 -3.34 -6.14 -9.96
N GLY A 94 -3.40 -7.11 -10.87
CA GLY A 94 -3.26 -8.52 -10.51
C GLY A 94 -4.53 -9.09 -9.88
N ASN A 95 -4.38 -10.05 -8.96
CA ASN A 95 -5.50 -10.72 -8.30
C ASN A 95 -5.62 -10.33 -6.84
N TYR A 96 -4.63 -9.68 -6.25
CA TYR A 96 -4.61 -9.41 -4.83
C TYR A 96 -4.05 -8.02 -4.49
N SER A 97 -4.66 -7.37 -3.51
CA SER A 97 -4.16 -6.16 -2.86
C SER A 97 -3.97 -6.42 -1.37
N TYR A 98 -3.36 -5.48 -0.66
CA TYR A 98 -3.31 -5.52 0.80
C TYR A 98 -4.26 -4.50 1.41
N ARG A 99 -5.03 -4.95 2.40
CA ARG A 99 -5.87 -4.09 3.23
C ARG A 99 -5.17 -3.84 4.58
N ALA A 100 -4.88 -2.57 4.87
CA ALA A 100 -4.43 -2.14 6.19
C ALA A 100 -5.64 -1.82 7.08
N GLU A 101 -5.61 -2.33 8.31
CA GLU A 101 -6.74 -2.41 9.25
C GLU A 101 -7.87 -3.32 8.76
N ASP A 102 -8.88 -3.57 9.60
CA ASP A 102 -10.09 -4.30 9.22
C ASP A 102 -11.29 -3.36 8.96
N GLN A 103 -12.39 -3.94 8.50
CA GLN A 103 -13.61 -3.19 8.17
C GLN A 103 -14.55 -3.02 9.36
N THR A 104 -14.06 -3.18 10.59
CA THR A 104 -14.79 -3.03 11.84
C THR A 104 -14.10 -2.06 12.77
N TRP A 105 -14.81 -1.52 13.75
CA TRP A 105 -14.21 -0.64 14.74
C TRP A 105 -13.64 -1.42 15.92
N GLY A 106 -12.80 -0.76 16.71
CA GLY A 106 -12.15 -1.33 17.89
C GLY A 106 -11.08 -0.44 18.51
N GLY A 107 -10.70 0.65 17.83
CA GLY A 107 -9.67 1.57 18.32
C GLY A 107 -8.27 1.08 17.98
N TYR A 108 -8.10 0.38 16.87
CA TYR A 108 -6.82 -0.15 16.41
C TYR A 108 -6.27 0.67 15.25
N ALA A 109 -4.97 0.50 15.03
CA ALA A 109 -4.30 0.96 13.83
C ALA A 109 -3.35 -0.13 13.34
N SER A 110 -3.21 -0.23 12.03
CA SER A 110 -2.36 -1.19 11.34
C SER A 110 -1.51 -0.45 10.33
N VAL A 111 -0.32 -0.98 10.13
CA VAL A 111 0.67 -0.40 9.25
C VAL A 111 1.27 -1.47 8.36
N ILE A 112 1.56 -1.08 7.12
CA ILE A 112 2.35 -1.84 6.17
C ILE A 112 3.46 -0.93 5.63
N SER A 113 4.70 -1.43 5.64
CA SER A 113 5.89 -0.65 5.29
C SER A 113 6.90 -1.47 4.49
N GLN A 114 7.48 -0.89 3.44
CA GLN A 114 8.56 -1.49 2.67
C GLN A 114 9.69 -0.49 2.52
N LYS A 115 10.89 -0.98 2.83
CA LYS A 115 12.14 -0.26 2.62
C LYS A 115 12.87 -0.85 1.42
N VAL A 116 13.37 0.02 0.56
CA VAL A 116 14.23 -0.32 -0.57
C VAL A 116 15.56 0.42 -0.44
N MET A 117 16.63 -0.22 -0.89
CA MET A 117 18.00 0.26 -0.82
C MET A 117 18.55 0.55 -2.22
N ASN A 118 19.35 1.61 -2.35
CA ASN A 118 20.06 1.99 -3.57
C ASN A 118 19.16 2.00 -4.82
N TYR A 119 17.98 2.62 -4.75
CA TYR A 119 16.95 2.55 -5.79
C TYR A 119 17.38 3.26 -7.09
N THR A 120 17.26 2.58 -8.23
CA THR A 120 17.77 3.09 -9.52
C THR A 120 16.72 3.24 -10.61
N ASP A 121 15.49 2.78 -10.37
CA ASP A 121 14.43 2.92 -11.37
C ASP A 121 14.02 4.39 -11.52
N ALA A 122 13.59 4.77 -12.73
CA ALA A 122 13.29 6.17 -13.05
C ALA A 122 12.04 6.73 -12.34
N ASN A 123 11.19 5.86 -11.79
CA ASN A 123 9.97 6.26 -11.09
C ASN A 123 9.67 5.31 -9.93
N ILE A 124 8.95 5.82 -8.92
CA ILE A 124 8.24 5.04 -7.92
C ILE A 124 6.75 5.26 -8.13
N PHE A 125 5.99 4.18 -8.29
CA PHE A 125 4.53 4.17 -8.30
C PHE A 125 3.98 3.36 -7.13
N PHE A 126 2.84 3.81 -6.61
CA PHE A 126 1.96 3.02 -5.76
C PHE A 126 0.54 3.58 -5.84
N ALA A 127 -0.45 2.74 -5.57
CA ALA A 127 -1.84 3.13 -5.56
C ALA A 127 -2.48 2.81 -4.20
N TRP A 128 -3.41 3.65 -3.76
CA TRP A 128 -4.16 3.43 -2.53
C TRP A 128 -5.64 3.78 -2.67
N LYS A 129 -6.47 3.18 -1.80
CA LYS A 129 -7.86 3.55 -1.54
C LYS A 129 -8.09 3.66 -0.04
N ALA A 130 -9.05 4.49 0.36
CA ALA A 130 -9.38 4.70 1.76
C ALA A 130 -10.89 4.61 2.01
N VAL A 131 -11.25 4.13 3.20
CA VAL A 131 -12.61 4.16 3.74
C VAL A 131 -12.53 4.59 5.20
N LEU A 132 -13.21 5.68 5.53
CA LEU A 132 -13.16 6.33 6.85
C LEU A 132 -14.57 6.65 7.32
N GLU A 133 -14.96 6.17 8.50
CA GLU A 133 -16.25 6.50 9.11
C GLU A 133 -16.16 7.74 10.01
N ASN A 134 -17.04 8.70 9.77
CA ASN A 134 -17.17 9.90 10.57
C ASN A 134 -17.97 9.63 11.85
N GLY A 135 -17.30 9.79 12.98
CA GLY A 135 -17.90 9.63 14.31
C GLY A 135 -18.45 10.88 14.96
N GLY A 136 -18.45 12.01 14.26
CA GLY A 136 -18.82 13.31 14.82
C GLY A 136 -17.75 13.92 15.72
N HIS A 137 -16.50 13.43 15.64
CA HIS A 137 -15.37 13.93 16.43
C HIS A 137 -14.53 14.96 15.65
N THR A 138 -13.58 15.59 16.34
CA THR A 138 -12.61 16.46 15.66
C THR A 138 -11.72 15.66 14.70
N GLU A 139 -11.05 16.35 13.78
CA GLU A 139 -10.14 15.72 12.83
C GLU A 139 -9.03 14.91 13.52
N ASP A 140 -8.57 15.38 14.68
CA ASP A 140 -7.46 14.75 15.42
C ASP A 140 -7.87 13.49 16.19
N GLU A 141 -9.17 13.29 16.39
CA GLU A 141 -9.74 12.13 17.09
C GLU A 141 -10.33 11.09 16.12
N SER A 142 -10.55 11.49 14.87
CA SER A 142 -11.32 10.70 13.89
C SER A 142 -10.50 9.55 13.29
N ALA A 143 -11.20 8.61 12.67
CA ALA A 143 -10.59 7.57 11.85
C ALA A 143 -9.73 8.20 10.76
N ALA A 144 -8.58 7.61 10.47
CA ALA A 144 -7.56 8.27 9.64
C ALA A 144 -6.71 7.29 8.83
N ILE A 145 -6.11 7.82 7.77
CA ILE A 145 -5.03 7.17 7.02
C ILE A 145 -3.82 8.10 6.87
N PHE A 146 -2.65 7.49 6.84
CA PHE A 146 -1.36 8.14 6.65
C PHE A 146 -0.61 7.39 5.56
N VAL A 147 -0.29 8.05 4.45
CA VAL A 147 0.50 7.48 3.36
C VAL A 147 1.75 8.31 3.17
N SER A 148 2.91 7.66 3.22
CA SER A 148 4.19 8.36 3.26
C SER A 148 5.26 7.65 2.43
N LEU A 149 6.05 8.44 1.68
CA LEU A 149 7.30 8.02 1.05
C LEU A 149 8.44 8.89 1.57
N HIS A 150 9.37 8.27 2.28
CA HIS A 150 10.51 8.92 2.91
C HIS A 150 11.81 8.56 2.17
N ASP A 151 12.67 9.54 1.94
CA ASP A 151 14.05 9.35 1.52
C ASP A 151 14.91 9.18 2.76
N ASP A 152 15.32 7.94 3.03
CA ASP A 152 16.12 7.58 4.20
C ASP A 152 17.57 8.05 4.07
N THR A 153 18.05 8.32 2.85
CA THR A 153 19.41 8.81 2.61
C THR A 153 19.55 10.27 3.04
N THR A 154 18.54 11.09 2.75
CA THR A 154 18.55 12.52 3.09
C THR A 154 17.74 12.88 4.33
N GLY A 155 16.90 11.95 4.82
CA GLY A 155 15.95 12.21 5.91
C GLY A 155 14.75 13.06 5.50
N THR A 156 14.40 13.06 4.21
CA THR A 156 13.38 13.96 3.64
C THR A 156 12.07 13.23 3.41
N GLN A 157 10.95 13.84 3.83
CA GLN A 157 9.62 13.36 3.45
C GLN A 157 9.28 13.80 2.02
N LEU A 158 9.19 12.85 1.08
CA LEU A 158 8.92 13.15 -0.33
C LEU A 158 7.42 13.18 -0.64
N ILE A 159 6.66 12.22 -0.10
CA ILE A 159 5.21 12.19 -0.18
C ILE A 159 4.65 12.09 1.23
N SER A 160 3.68 12.93 1.56
CA SER A 160 2.89 12.82 2.80
C SER A 160 1.42 13.10 2.48
N ARG A 161 0.56 12.17 2.87
CA ARG A 161 -0.89 12.25 2.75
C ARG A 161 -1.48 11.85 4.08
N VAL A 162 -2.30 12.73 4.64
CA VAL A 162 -3.05 12.45 5.87
C VAL A 162 -4.49 12.81 5.61
N TYR A 163 -5.38 11.84 5.78
CA TYR A 163 -6.83 12.04 5.66
C TYR A 163 -7.52 11.49 6.88
N ASN A 164 -8.60 12.15 7.31
CA ASN A 164 -9.39 11.74 8.46
C ASN A 164 -10.88 12.08 8.27
N ALA A 165 -11.75 11.38 9.00
CA ALA A 165 -13.19 11.58 8.94
C ALA A 165 -13.71 12.58 9.97
N GLY A 166 -13.04 13.72 10.14
CA GLY A 166 -13.50 14.79 11.06
C GLY A 166 -14.92 15.25 10.76
N ALA A 167 -15.64 15.68 11.81
CA ALA A 167 -17.07 16.03 11.78
C ALA A 167 -17.46 17.00 10.65
N GLY A 168 -16.59 17.96 10.32
CA GLY A 168 -16.82 18.95 9.26
C GLY A 168 -16.46 18.49 7.85
N GLY A 169 -15.91 17.28 7.67
CA GLY A 169 -15.37 16.78 6.40
C GLY A 169 -14.08 17.47 5.94
N GLY A 170 -13.50 18.38 6.73
CA GLY A 170 -12.27 19.11 6.41
C GLY A 170 -11.02 18.21 6.31
N GLY A 171 -11.08 17.03 6.92
CA GLY A 171 -10.02 16.01 6.88
C GLY A 171 -9.96 15.20 5.59
N VAL A 172 -10.86 15.43 4.62
CA VAL A 172 -10.84 14.82 3.28
C VAL A 172 -10.85 15.89 2.19
N ASP A 173 -10.45 15.51 0.98
CA ASP A 173 -10.43 16.41 -0.19
C ASP A 173 -11.28 15.87 -1.35
N SER A 174 -11.17 16.48 -2.53
CA SER A 174 -11.97 16.16 -3.71
C SER A 174 -11.77 14.73 -4.25
N ARG A 175 -10.80 13.97 -3.74
CA ARG A 175 -10.62 12.55 -4.10
C ARG A 175 -11.59 11.64 -3.34
N PHE A 176 -12.24 12.15 -2.30
CA PHE A 176 -13.23 11.42 -1.52
C PHE A 176 -14.66 11.72 -1.98
N SER A 177 -15.48 10.69 -1.99
CA SER A 177 -16.94 10.73 -2.02
C SER A 177 -17.49 10.34 -0.64
N SER A 178 -18.80 10.47 -0.45
CA SER A 178 -19.45 10.09 0.79
C SER A 178 -20.74 9.29 0.60
N ILE A 179 -21.01 8.38 1.53
CA ILE A 179 -22.26 7.65 1.68
C ILE A 179 -22.61 7.56 3.17
N GLY A 180 -23.71 8.18 3.57
CA GLY A 180 -24.03 8.32 5.01
C GLY A 180 -22.90 9.05 5.75
N SER A 181 -22.37 8.43 6.80
CA SER A 181 -21.22 8.92 7.59
C SER A 181 -19.87 8.50 7.03
N ILE A 182 -19.81 7.73 5.95
CA ILE A 182 -18.56 7.15 5.43
C ILE A 182 -18.00 8.04 4.33
N PHE A 183 -16.74 8.42 4.46
CA PHE A 183 -15.93 9.00 3.39
C PHE A 183 -15.07 7.91 2.74
N TYR A 184 -15.03 7.87 1.41
CA TYR A 184 -14.25 6.87 0.69
C TYR A 184 -13.71 7.41 -0.64
N THR A 185 -12.63 6.83 -1.15
CA THR A 185 -12.11 7.14 -2.49
C THR A 185 -12.72 6.20 -3.53
N PRO A 186 -13.61 6.65 -4.44
CA PRO A 186 -14.24 5.78 -5.45
C PRO A 186 -13.21 5.23 -6.43
N ASP A 187 -12.22 6.04 -6.78
CA ASP A 187 -11.11 5.68 -7.66
C ASP A 187 -9.86 5.35 -6.86
N TRP A 188 -8.99 4.52 -7.44
CA TRP A 188 -7.64 4.30 -6.91
C TRP A 188 -6.83 5.59 -7.05
N GLN A 189 -6.21 6.02 -5.96
CA GLN A 189 -5.34 7.18 -5.94
C GLN A 189 -3.93 6.74 -6.26
N ILE A 190 -3.41 7.18 -7.41
CA ILE A 190 -2.08 6.80 -7.89
C ILE A 190 -1.11 7.90 -7.49
N GLU A 191 -0.08 7.53 -6.76
CA GLU A 191 1.04 8.41 -6.45
C GLU A 191 2.22 8.06 -7.36
N GLN A 192 2.92 9.08 -7.84
CA GLN A 192 4.11 8.95 -8.68
C GLN A 192 5.19 9.90 -8.17
N LEU A 193 6.41 9.38 -8.06
CA LEU A 193 7.62 10.17 -7.89
C LEU A 193 8.60 9.86 -9.02
N ALA A 194 9.03 10.88 -9.75
CA ALA A 194 10.14 10.75 -10.69
C ALA A 194 11.48 10.76 -9.93
N ILE A 195 12.37 9.84 -10.28
CA ILE A 195 13.72 9.72 -9.70
C ILE A 195 14.70 10.43 -10.62
N ASP A 196 15.13 11.62 -10.22
CA ASP A 196 16.16 12.37 -10.91
C ASP A 196 17.57 12.00 -10.41
N ALA A 197 18.59 12.67 -10.95
CA ALA A 197 19.98 12.41 -10.58
C ALA A 197 20.30 12.70 -9.10
N GLY A 198 19.46 13.48 -8.40
CA GLY A 198 19.60 13.76 -6.97
C GLY A 198 18.92 12.74 -6.06
N LEU A 199 18.11 11.83 -6.63
CA LEU A 199 17.42 10.76 -5.91
C LEU A 199 17.90 9.36 -6.32
N ALA A 200 18.54 9.23 -7.48
CA ALA A 200 19.06 7.96 -7.96
C ALA A 200 20.11 7.39 -7.00
N GLY A 201 19.93 6.13 -6.59
CA GLY A 201 20.78 5.45 -5.63
C GLY A 201 20.44 5.74 -4.17
N HIS A 202 19.37 6.47 -3.88
CA HIS A 202 18.90 6.65 -2.49
C HIS A 202 18.13 5.43 -1.98
N ASP A 203 17.99 5.40 -0.66
CA ASP A 203 17.15 4.45 0.06
C ASP A 203 15.79 5.10 0.33
N PHE A 204 14.71 4.33 0.15
CA PHE A 204 13.36 4.83 0.33
C PHE A 204 12.54 3.92 1.24
N THR A 205 11.69 4.52 2.06
CA THR A 205 10.69 3.81 2.86
C THR A 205 9.30 4.29 2.49
N LEU A 206 8.46 3.39 1.99
CA LEU A 206 7.03 3.59 1.77
C LEU A 206 6.25 2.99 2.93
N SER A 207 5.33 3.76 3.51
CA SER A 207 4.45 3.27 4.57
C SER A 207 3.01 3.71 4.34
N LEU A 208 2.07 2.82 4.67
CA LEU A 208 0.67 3.15 4.84
C LEU A 208 0.24 2.72 6.23
N LEU A 209 -0.37 3.63 6.99
CA LEU A 209 -1.07 3.37 8.22
C LEU A 209 -2.54 3.70 8.05
N ALA A 210 -3.41 2.83 8.54
CA ALA A 210 -4.83 3.08 8.68
C ALA A 210 -5.23 2.88 10.14
N ALA A 211 -6.25 3.61 10.58
CA ALA A 211 -6.63 3.69 11.97
C ALA A 211 -8.13 3.95 12.15
N ASP A 212 -8.73 3.24 13.09
CA ASP A 212 -10.03 3.56 13.69
C ASP A 212 -10.01 4.94 14.36
N CYS A 213 -11.14 5.45 14.85
CA CYS A 213 -11.11 6.67 15.66
C CYS A 213 -10.48 6.44 17.05
N ASN A 214 -9.91 7.48 17.66
CA ASN A 214 -9.36 7.44 19.03
C ASN A 214 -10.39 6.97 20.06
N PRO A 215 -11.65 7.45 20.03
CA PRO A 215 -12.71 6.95 20.91
C PRO A 215 -13.21 5.54 20.58
N THR A 216 -12.57 4.85 19.63
CA THR A 216 -12.72 3.42 19.29
C THR A 216 -14.03 2.99 18.63
N GLY A 217 -14.99 3.89 18.44
CA GLY A 217 -16.34 3.56 17.94
C GLY A 217 -16.53 3.56 16.43
N HIS A 218 -15.54 3.99 15.64
CA HIS A 218 -15.66 4.17 14.19
C HIS A 218 -14.43 3.65 13.46
N PHE A 219 -14.64 3.09 12.29
CA PHE A 219 -13.59 2.39 11.55
C PHE A 219 -12.81 3.29 10.58
N GLY A 220 -11.56 2.92 10.33
CA GLY A 220 -10.75 3.49 9.26
C GLY A 220 -9.78 2.47 8.69
N TYR A 221 -9.89 2.19 7.39
CA TYR A 221 -9.05 1.22 6.71
C TYR A 221 -8.70 1.67 5.30
N ALA A 222 -7.67 1.05 4.73
CA ALA A 222 -7.18 1.38 3.40
C ALA A 222 -6.74 0.15 2.64
N TYR A 223 -6.72 0.27 1.31
CA TYR A 223 -6.15 -0.73 0.41
C TYR A 223 -4.91 -0.13 -0.26
N ILE A 224 -3.88 -0.95 -0.50
CA ILE A 224 -2.66 -0.56 -1.19
C ILE A 224 -2.22 -1.64 -2.18
N ASP A 225 -1.73 -1.21 -3.35
CA ASP A 225 -1.40 -2.07 -4.49
C ASP A 225 -0.58 -1.27 -5.54
N GLY A 226 -0.18 -1.90 -6.65
CA GLY A 226 0.33 -1.21 -7.84
C GLY A 226 1.75 -0.69 -7.73
N PHE A 227 2.61 -1.38 -7.00
CA PHE A 227 3.98 -0.93 -6.73
C PHE A 227 4.94 -1.19 -7.91
N GLY A 228 5.94 -0.32 -8.04
CA GLY A 228 7.11 -0.54 -8.88
C GLY A 228 7.44 0.65 -9.79
N ALA A 229 8.16 0.36 -10.88
CA ALA A 229 8.71 1.35 -11.81
C ALA A 229 7.90 1.55 -13.09
N VAL A 230 6.86 0.75 -13.31
CA VAL A 230 6.02 0.77 -14.51
C VAL A 230 4.67 1.35 -14.17
N ILE A 231 4.15 2.24 -15.03
CA ILE A 231 2.79 2.77 -14.90
C ILE A 231 1.81 1.60 -14.81
N PRO A 232 1.10 1.43 -13.70
CA PRO A 232 0.11 0.37 -13.61
C PRO A 232 -1.06 0.66 -14.57
N PRO A 233 -1.75 -0.35 -15.12
CA PRO A 233 -2.77 -0.13 -16.13
C PRO A 233 -3.87 0.83 -15.65
N VAL A 234 -4.12 1.90 -16.41
CA VAL A 234 -5.08 2.98 -16.09
C VAL A 234 -6.56 2.54 -16.15
N HIS A 235 -6.85 1.27 -16.43
CA HIS A 235 -8.20 0.70 -16.43
C HIS A 235 -8.15 -0.65 -15.74
N VAL A 236 -8.60 -0.70 -14.50
CA VAL A 236 -8.95 -1.95 -13.83
C VAL A 236 -10.29 -2.38 -14.41
N PRO A 237 -10.40 -3.52 -15.13
CA PRO A 237 -11.68 -3.93 -15.68
C PRO A 237 -12.67 -4.18 -14.55
N GLU A 238 -13.83 -3.53 -14.60
CA GLU A 238 -14.95 -3.84 -13.72
C GLU A 238 -15.21 -5.36 -13.74
N PRO A 239 -15.38 -6.04 -12.58
CA PRO A 239 -15.57 -7.49 -12.51
C PRO A 239 -16.69 -8.00 -13.43
N GLN A 240 -17.71 -7.18 -13.65
CA GLN A 240 -18.86 -7.49 -14.50
C GLN A 240 -18.49 -7.57 -16.00
N THR A 241 -17.61 -6.70 -16.47
CA THR A 241 -17.21 -6.63 -17.88
C THR A 241 -16.35 -7.83 -18.28
N ALA A 242 -15.46 -8.28 -17.39
CA ALA A 242 -14.65 -9.48 -17.58
C ALA A 242 -15.52 -10.76 -17.60
N ALA A 243 -16.48 -10.86 -16.67
CA ALA A 243 -17.44 -11.96 -16.64
C ALA A 243 -18.30 -12.02 -17.91
N LEU A 244 -18.77 -10.87 -18.40
CA LEU A 244 -19.54 -10.77 -19.65
C LEU A 244 -18.72 -11.13 -20.89
N MET A 245 -17.44 -10.72 -20.96
CA MET A 245 -16.55 -11.11 -22.06
C MET A 245 -16.27 -12.62 -22.08
N LEU A 246 -16.03 -13.22 -20.91
CA LEU A 246 -15.81 -14.67 -20.79
C LEU A 246 -17.07 -15.48 -21.14
N LEU A 247 -18.25 -15.02 -20.71
CA LEU A 247 -19.53 -15.62 -21.08
C LEU A 247 -19.79 -15.50 -22.58
N GLY A 248 -19.50 -14.34 -23.18
CA GLY A 248 -19.64 -14.11 -24.62
C GLY A 248 -18.69 -15.00 -25.45
N ALA A 249 -17.43 -15.15 -25.04
CA ALA A 249 -16.47 -16.02 -25.69
C ALA A 249 -16.84 -17.50 -25.55
N GLY A 250 -17.30 -17.93 -24.37
CA GLY A 250 -17.79 -19.28 -24.12
C GLY A 250 -19.02 -19.63 -24.96
N ALA A 251 -19.97 -18.70 -25.09
CA ALA A 251 -21.16 -18.87 -25.93
C ALA A 251 -20.80 -19.00 -27.42
N MET A 252 -19.84 -18.21 -27.91
CA MET A 252 -19.37 -18.31 -29.31
C MET A 252 -18.65 -19.64 -29.59
N LEU A 253 -17.83 -20.13 -28.66
CA LEU A 253 -17.15 -21.42 -28.80
C LEU A 253 -18.14 -22.60 -28.78
N ALA A 254 -19.16 -22.54 -27.92
CA ALA A 254 -20.23 -23.54 -27.86
C ALA A 254 -21.09 -23.54 -29.14
N ALA A 255 -21.43 -22.36 -29.68
CA ALA A 255 -22.15 -22.23 -30.93
C ALA A 255 -21.34 -22.77 -32.13
N ARG A 256 -20.03 -22.55 -32.14
CA ARG A 256 -19.12 -23.04 -33.19
C ARG A 256 -18.95 -24.57 -33.14
N ARG A 257 -18.91 -25.18 -31.94
CA ARG A 257 -18.93 -26.65 -31.77
C ARG A 257 -20.22 -27.29 -32.26
N ARG A 258 -21.39 -26.67 -32.01
CA ARG A 258 -22.68 -27.19 -32.50
C ARG A 258 -22.78 -27.17 -34.02
N ARG A 259 -22.14 -26.20 -34.69
CA ARG A 259 -22.16 -26.10 -36.15
C ARG A 259 -21.33 -27.18 -36.85
N ASN A 260 -20.27 -27.67 -36.20
CA ASN A 260 -19.37 -28.68 -36.76
C ASN A 260 -19.83 -30.13 -36.51
N ASN A 261 -20.83 -30.35 -35.65
CA ASN A 261 -21.39 -31.68 -35.38
C ASN A 261 -22.65 -32.00 -36.20
N ASN A 262 -23.08 -31.08 -37.07
CA ASN A 262 -24.26 -31.19 -37.92
C ASN A 262 -23.93 -31.18 -39.43
N SER A 263 -22.69 -31.51 -39.79
CA SER A 263 -22.22 -31.67 -41.18
C SER A 263 -21.74 -33.09 -41.41
#